data_AF-A0A0C9VPH5-F1
#
_entry.id   AF-A0A0C9VPH5-F1
#
_cell.length_a   1.000
_cell.length_b   1.000
_cell.length_c   1.000
_cell.angle_alpha   90.00
_cell.angle_beta   90.00
_cell.angle_gamma   90.00
#
_symmetry.space_group_name_H-M   'P 1'
#
loop_
_entity.id
_entity.type
_entity.pdbx_description
1 polymer ?
#
loop_
_entity_poly.entity_id
_entity_poly.type
_entity_poly.pdbx_seq_one_letter_code
_entity_poly.pdbx_strand_id
1 'polypeptide(L)'
;MVTKLKVESASKDGSQFRPRLIEAPSRVAILKKIRDEETPVTLRAGKKQSARSARLIASVGINMGLDLEMRQQNLRQKLLMRKNPTDRQELDLDDSRRKLSRHIDTWYAGLSDFMPPDALQEPLATDAAPEKAKLSLPSDFDRENYERLGLITLADTEFLLRQGQANDALKHLRESLGLKSFLVRRNHSVATGQIAKRRSETEIENADRRVQKWAEVYCRAFNAMGKLKPLGDDGNHGRGQMRELVNNDLIMLSSWMEEHRRWREKGEVAEAEAAKQGKGRQELPWIWKMQFGTTKPNRDKVSDTVEQWTTEAMRIEWLHAHANVARFEEEMKLLEAESERVGKTFRFHQKKWLVKGLQLMQEVVKEAEERQSEDPARVVRGKLAYAHRQANVFKRLAVVAEEKYAAVQLEKIKMGI
;
A
#
# COMPACT_ATOMS: atom_id res chain seq x y z
N MET A 1 -17.67 18.40 3.82
CA MET A 1 -16.96 17.31 3.11
C MET A 1 -15.48 17.27 3.47
N VAL A 2 -14.72 18.38 3.42
CA VAL A 2 -13.29 18.39 3.80
C VAL A 2 -13.05 18.11 5.28
N THR A 3 -13.86 18.66 6.18
CA THR A 3 -13.84 18.32 7.61
C THR A 3 -14.23 16.87 7.86
N LYS A 4 -15.25 16.37 7.17
CA LYS A 4 -15.66 14.96 7.21
C LYS A 4 -14.57 14.02 6.66
N LEU A 5 -13.87 14.40 5.59
CA LEU A 5 -12.72 13.69 5.02
C LEU A 5 -11.49 13.75 5.95
N LYS A 6 -11.24 14.90 6.60
CA LYS A 6 -10.19 15.05 7.63
C LYS A 6 -10.50 14.16 8.85
N VAL A 7 -11.77 14.07 9.27
CA VAL A 7 -12.23 13.22 10.38
C VAL A 7 -12.23 11.73 10.00
N GLU A 8 -12.69 11.36 8.79
CA GLU A 8 -12.62 9.97 8.28
C GLU A 8 -11.18 9.52 8.01
N SER A 9 -10.32 10.42 7.53
CA SER A 9 -8.88 10.17 7.40
C SER A 9 -8.24 9.99 8.78
N ALA A 10 -8.54 10.86 9.74
CA ALA A 10 -8.08 10.72 11.13
C ALA A 10 -8.60 9.43 11.79
N SER A 11 -9.86 9.02 11.52
CA SER A 11 -10.42 7.77 12.06
C SER A 11 -9.90 6.51 11.36
N LYS A 12 -9.34 6.62 10.15
CA LYS A 12 -8.67 5.54 9.40
C LYS A 12 -7.14 5.53 9.58
N ASP A 13 -6.61 6.25 10.57
CA ASP A 13 -5.16 6.38 10.85
C ASP A 13 -4.34 6.95 9.65
N GLY A 14 -5.00 7.77 8.84
CA GLY A 14 -4.57 9.05 8.26
C GLY A 14 -3.35 9.20 7.36
N SER A 15 -2.43 8.22 7.23
CA SER A 15 -1.23 8.46 6.43
C SER A 15 -0.81 7.26 5.60
N GLN A 16 -1.06 7.35 4.29
CA GLN A 16 -0.47 6.48 3.26
C GLN A 16 1.06 6.42 3.35
N PHE A 17 1.69 7.42 3.96
CA PHE A 17 3.13 7.63 3.96
C PHE A 17 3.79 7.44 5.33
N ARG A 18 3.04 7.05 6.37
CA ARG A 18 3.57 6.74 7.70
C ARG A 18 3.56 5.23 7.89
N PRO A 19 4.72 4.57 7.77
CA PRO A 19 4.81 3.17 8.13
C PRO A 19 4.46 3.00 9.62
N ARG A 20 3.62 2.02 9.93
CA ARG A 20 3.26 1.65 11.30
C ARG A 20 4.31 0.70 11.83
N LEU A 21 4.88 1.01 12.99
CA LEU A 21 5.69 0.04 13.72
C LEU A 21 4.76 -1.09 14.17
N ILE A 22 5.02 -2.29 13.67
CA ILE A 22 4.29 -3.49 14.04
C ILE A 22 5.23 -4.36 14.84
N GLU A 23 4.78 -4.77 16.02
CA GLU A 23 5.41 -5.88 16.74
C GLU A 23 5.19 -7.16 15.92
N ALA A 24 6.13 -7.43 15.03
CA ALA A 24 6.13 -8.57 14.14
C ALA A 24 7.25 -9.51 14.57
N PRO A 25 7.04 -10.34 15.61
CA PRO A 25 8.05 -11.28 16.04
C PRO A 25 8.34 -12.28 14.92
N SER A 26 9.63 -12.55 14.67
CA SER A 26 10.07 -13.57 13.72
C SER A 26 9.71 -14.96 14.21
N ARG A 27 9.69 -15.95 13.31
CA ARG A 27 9.46 -17.35 13.70
C ARG A 27 10.46 -17.81 14.76
N VAL A 28 11.72 -17.40 14.64
CA VAL A 28 12.78 -17.70 15.61
C VAL A 28 12.53 -17.02 16.96
N ALA A 29 12.06 -15.77 16.96
CA ALA A 29 11.72 -15.07 18.20
C ALA A 29 10.54 -15.73 18.92
N ILE A 30 9.51 -16.18 18.18
CA ILE A 30 8.38 -16.93 18.73
C ILE A 30 8.85 -18.26 19.31
N LEU A 31 9.66 -19.02 18.58
CA LEU A 31 10.21 -20.28 19.06
C LEU A 31 11.05 -20.08 20.33
N LYS A 32 11.85 -19.00 20.38
CA LYS A 32 12.60 -18.63 21.59
C LYS A 32 11.67 -18.30 22.75
N LYS A 33 10.62 -17.50 22.54
CA LYS A 33 9.62 -17.20 23.58
C LYS A 33 8.97 -18.46 24.13
N ILE A 34 8.58 -19.41 23.28
CA ILE A 34 8.02 -20.70 23.72
C ILE A 34 9.02 -21.46 24.59
N ARG A 35 10.30 -21.52 24.19
CA ARG A 35 11.37 -22.14 24.98
C ARG A 35 11.56 -21.44 26.33
N ASP A 36 11.58 -20.11 26.33
CA ASP A 36 11.79 -19.30 27.53
C ASP A 36 10.60 -19.43 28.52
N GLU A 37 9.36 -19.50 28.02
CA GLU A 37 8.15 -19.75 28.84
C GLU A 37 8.14 -21.15 29.50
N GLU A 38 8.83 -22.11 28.89
CA GLU A 38 8.87 -23.51 29.33
C GLU A 38 10.10 -23.85 30.17
N THR A 39 11.16 -23.03 30.11
CA THR A 39 12.32 -23.15 30.99
C THR A 39 12.00 -22.58 32.39
N PRO A 40 12.32 -23.31 33.48
CA PRO A 40 11.77 -22.98 34.79
C PRO A 40 12.48 -21.79 35.47
N VAL A 41 11.70 -20.79 35.88
CA VAL A 41 11.99 -20.02 37.10
C VAL A 41 11.38 -20.80 38.27
N THR A 42 12.22 -21.58 38.97
CA THR A 42 12.02 -22.22 40.28
C THR A 42 10.73 -23.01 40.58
N LEU A 43 10.91 -24.34 40.68
CA LEU A 43 10.33 -25.35 41.60
C LEU A 43 8.79 -25.48 41.81
N ARG A 44 8.34 -26.74 41.70
CA ARG A 44 7.09 -27.41 42.13
C ARG A 44 5.86 -27.32 41.20
N ALA A 45 5.67 -28.37 40.37
CA ALA A 45 4.38 -29.06 40.14
C ALA A 45 4.53 -30.18 39.07
N GLY A 46 4.51 -31.45 39.50
CA GLY A 46 4.82 -32.62 38.64
C GLY A 46 3.87 -32.87 37.46
N LYS A 47 2.61 -32.40 37.50
CA LYS A 47 1.69 -32.51 36.34
C LYS A 47 1.88 -31.42 35.29
N LYS A 48 2.22 -30.19 35.70
CA LYS A 48 2.44 -29.07 34.77
C LYS A 48 3.78 -29.19 34.02
N GLN A 49 4.76 -29.89 34.59
CA GLN A 49 6.06 -30.13 33.94
C GLN A 49 5.97 -31.07 32.72
N SER A 50 5.17 -32.15 32.80
CA SER A 50 4.99 -33.08 31.68
C SER A 50 4.34 -32.39 30.46
N ALA A 51 3.28 -31.60 30.68
CA ALA A 51 2.62 -30.84 29.61
C ALA A 51 3.54 -29.77 28.98
N ARG A 52 4.39 -29.09 29.77
CA ARG A 52 5.40 -28.13 29.26
C ARG A 52 6.46 -28.82 28.40
N SER A 53 6.95 -29.97 28.83
CA SER A 53 7.91 -30.74 28.04
C SER A 53 7.31 -31.21 26.70
N ALA A 54 6.04 -31.61 26.69
CA ALA A 54 5.35 -32.02 25.47
C ALA A 54 5.17 -30.85 24.48
N ARG A 55 4.79 -29.66 24.96
CA ARG A 55 4.65 -28.46 24.12
C ARG A 55 5.99 -27.97 23.57
N LEU A 56 7.08 -28.11 24.33
CA LEU A 56 8.44 -27.84 23.83
C LEU A 56 8.81 -28.74 22.65
N ILE A 57 8.64 -30.06 22.83
CA ILE A 57 8.95 -31.07 21.82
C ILE A 57 8.09 -30.83 20.59
N ALA A 58 6.79 -30.56 20.78
CA ALA A 58 5.86 -30.19 19.71
C ALA A 58 6.28 -28.93 18.96
N SER A 59 6.71 -27.87 19.64
CA SER A 59 7.14 -26.62 18.98
C SER A 59 8.38 -26.84 18.11
N VAL A 60 9.31 -27.70 18.54
CA VAL A 60 10.50 -28.08 17.79
C VAL A 60 10.13 -28.97 16.60
N GLY A 61 9.26 -29.97 16.82
CA GLY A 61 8.74 -30.84 15.77
C GLY A 61 8.01 -30.04 14.69
N ILE A 62 7.03 -29.23 15.05
CA ILE A 62 6.30 -28.36 14.12
C ILE A 62 7.27 -27.43 13.38
N ASN A 63 8.23 -26.80 14.05
CA ASN A 63 9.21 -25.96 13.36
C ASN A 63 10.04 -26.74 12.32
N MET A 64 10.43 -27.98 12.61
CA MET A 64 11.10 -28.86 11.64
C MET A 64 10.20 -29.17 10.43
N GLY A 65 8.91 -29.43 10.68
CA GLY A 65 7.90 -29.62 9.62
C GLY A 65 7.77 -28.38 8.73
N LEU A 66 7.74 -27.17 9.31
CA LEU A 66 7.75 -25.92 8.55
C LEU A 66 9.03 -25.74 7.72
N ASP A 67 10.18 -26.17 8.23
CA ASP A 67 11.44 -26.16 7.48
C ASP A 67 11.44 -27.16 6.32
N LEU A 68 10.80 -28.31 6.50
CA LEU A 68 10.60 -29.30 5.44
C LEU A 68 9.63 -28.79 4.37
N GLU A 69 8.55 -28.11 4.76
CA GLU A 69 7.62 -27.44 3.84
C GLU A 69 8.32 -26.36 3.00
N MET A 70 9.22 -25.59 3.62
CA MET A 70 10.07 -24.64 2.90
C MET A 70 10.97 -25.33 1.87
N ARG A 71 11.49 -26.54 2.15
CA ARG A 71 12.28 -27.33 1.19
C ARG A 71 11.42 -27.85 0.05
N GLN A 72 10.21 -28.35 0.33
CA GLN A 72 9.23 -28.73 -0.68
C GLN A 72 8.94 -27.56 -1.63
N GLN A 73 8.70 -26.36 -1.08
CA GLN A 73 8.47 -25.16 -1.88
C GLN A 73 9.65 -24.80 -2.78
N ASN A 74 10.87 -24.80 -2.22
CA ASN A 74 12.07 -24.51 -3.01
C ASN A 74 12.22 -25.48 -4.19
N LEU A 75 11.87 -26.75 -4.01
CA LEU A 75 11.89 -27.74 -5.10
C LEU A 75 10.77 -27.49 -6.12
N ARG A 76 9.53 -27.19 -5.70
CA ARG A 76 8.44 -26.80 -6.62
C ARG A 76 8.85 -25.61 -7.49
N GLN A 77 9.44 -24.58 -6.89
CA GLN A 77 9.94 -23.42 -7.62
C GLN A 77 11.06 -23.79 -8.60
N LYS A 78 12.00 -24.65 -8.21
CA LYS A 78 13.03 -25.15 -9.14
C LYS A 78 12.43 -25.90 -10.34
N LEU A 79 11.40 -26.72 -10.12
CA LEU A 79 10.71 -27.47 -11.17
C LEU A 79 9.98 -26.54 -12.14
N LEU A 80 9.21 -25.57 -11.62
CA LEU A 80 8.48 -24.59 -12.45
C LEU A 80 9.42 -23.76 -13.34
N MET A 81 10.64 -23.48 -12.88
CA MET A 81 11.63 -22.72 -13.63
C MET A 81 12.27 -23.51 -14.78
N ARG A 82 12.28 -24.85 -14.71
CA ARG A 82 12.96 -25.71 -15.70
C ARG A 82 11.92 -26.32 -16.64
N LYS A 83 11.48 -25.55 -17.64
CA LYS A 83 10.53 -26.02 -18.67
C LYS A 83 11.12 -27.12 -19.57
N ASN A 84 12.38 -26.96 -19.99
CA ASN A 84 13.12 -27.91 -20.82
C ASN A 84 14.51 -28.16 -20.17
N PRO A 85 14.60 -28.99 -19.13
CA PRO A 85 15.86 -29.28 -18.47
C PRO A 85 16.81 -30.03 -19.40
N THR A 86 18.11 -29.77 -19.29
CA THR A 86 19.13 -30.65 -19.88
C THR A 86 19.25 -31.93 -19.04
N ASP A 87 19.80 -33.02 -19.59
CA ASP A 87 19.96 -34.30 -18.88
C ASP A 87 20.68 -34.13 -17.53
N ARG A 88 21.70 -33.25 -17.48
CA ARG A 88 22.41 -32.90 -16.23
C ARG A 88 21.50 -32.21 -15.21
N GLN A 89 20.61 -31.34 -15.68
CA GLN A 89 19.64 -30.64 -14.83
C GLN A 89 18.53 -31.57 -14.38
N GLU A 90 18.12 -32.53 -15.19
CA GLU A 90 17.15 -33.56 -14.82
C GLU A 90 17.71 -34.46 -13.71
N LEU A 91 18.96 -34.91 -13.86
CA LEU A 91 19.67 -35.68 -12.81
C LEU A 91 19.73 -34.90 -11.48
N ASP A 92 20.04 -33.60 -11.51
CA ASP A 92 20.07 -32.73 -10.34
C ASP A 92 18.68 -32.56 -9.68
N LEU A 93 17.61 -32.54 -10.47
CA LEU A 93 16.24 -32.51 -9.95
C LEU A 93 15.87 -33.84 -9.28
N ASP A 94 16.23 -34.96 -9.88
CA ASP A 94 15.98 -36.29 -9.31
C ASP A 94 16.74 -36.51 -8.01
N ASP A 95 18.01 -36.10 -7.96
CA ASP A 95 18.78 -36.13 -6.73
C ASP A 95 18.18 -35.20 -5.65
N SER A 96 17.65 -34.04 -6.05
CA SER A 96 16.92 -33.15 -5.13
C SER A 96 15.64 -33.80 -4.61
N ARG A 97 14.89 -34.52 -5.45
CA ARG A 97 13.69 -35.29 -5.06
C ARG A 97 14.03 -36.43 -4.12
N ARG A 98 15.05 -37.24 -4.42
CA ARG A 98 15.51 -38.34 -3.55
C ARG A 98 15.95 -37.81 -2.19
N LYS A 99 16.71 -36.71 -2.15
CA LYS A 99 17.10 -36.05 -0.90
C LYS A 99 15.87 -35.60 -0.13
N LEU A 100 14.89 -34.98 -0.78
CA LEU A 100 13.66 -34.54 -0.11
C LEU A 100 12.86 -35.74 0.44
N SER A 101 12.73 -36.83 -0.33
CA SER A 101 12.07 -38.06 0.12
C SER A 101 12.69 -38.60 1.39
N ARG A 102 14.02 -38.72 1.47
CA ARG A 102 14.70 -39.19 2.69
C ARG A 102 14.42 -38.31 3.91
N HIS A 103 14.32 -36.99 3.72
CA HIS A 103 13.96 -36.07 4.81
C HIS A 103 12.50 -36.24 5.22
N ILE A 104 11.60 -36.52 4.28
CA ILE A 104 10.20 -36.84 4.56
C ILE A 104 10.10 -38.17 5.31
N ASP A 105 10.84 -39.20 4.92
CA ASP A 105 10.85 -40.49 5.61
C ASP A 105 11.34 -40.35 7.06
N THR A 106 12.41 -39.56 7.25
CA THR A 106 12.94 -39.25 8.59
C THR A 106 11.94 -38.42 9.41
N TRP A 107 11.20 -37.51 8.77
CA TRP A 107 10.13 -36.74 9.40
C TRP A 107 8.99 -37.64 9.88
N TYR A 108 8.53 -38.57 9.05
CA TYR A 108 7.51 -39.54 9.41
C TYR A 108 7.96 -40.50 10.52
N ALA A 109 9.23 -40.87 10.55
CA ALA A 109 9.78 -41.69 11.64
C ALA A 109 9.79 -40.98 13.01
N GLY A 110 9.93 -39.64 13.04
CA GLY A 110 9.96 -38.84 14.27
C GLY A 110 8.61 -38.21 14.65
N LEU A 111 7.57 -38.38 13.85
CA LEU A 111 6.25 -37.78 14.07
C LEU A 111 5.58 -38.28 15.36
N SER A 112 5.81 -39.55 15.74
CA SER A 112 5.28 -40.15 16.98
C SER A 112 5.79 -39.52 18.27
N ASP A 113 6.89 -38.76 18.21
CA ASP A 113 7.49 -38.14 19.39
C ASP A 113 6.64 -36.98 19.94
N PHE A 114 5.76 -36.40 19.12
CA PHE A 114 4.94 -35.25 19.52
C PHE A 114 3.51 -35.23 18.96
N MET A 115 3.20 -36.01 17.92
CA MET A 115 1.83 -36.11 17.40
C MET A 115 1.03 -37.21 18.11
N PRO A 116 -0.28 -36.99 18.37
CA PRO A 116 -1.15 -38.03 18.90
C PRO A 116 -1.29 -39.22 17.93
N PRO A 117 -1.41 -40.46 18.43
CA PRO A 117 -1.51 -41.66 17.59
C PRO A 117 -2.74 -41.64 16.68
N ASP A 118 -3.85 -41.09 17.16
CA ASP A 118 -5.09 -40.97 16.38
C ASP A 118 -4.88 -40.08 15.14
N ALA A 119 -4.08 -39.01 15.27
CA ALA A 119 -3.75 -38.14 14.15
C ALA A 119 -2.83 -38.81 13.12
N LEU A 120 -1.98 -39.76 13.55
CA LEU A 120 -1.08 -40.49 12.65
C LEU A 120 -1.80 -41.59 11.85
N GLN A 121 -2.92 -42.10 12.36
CA GLN A 121 -3.73 -43.11 11.68
C GLN A 121 -4.77 -42.50 10.74
N GLU A 122 -5.02 -41.19 10.86
CA GLU A 122 -6.00 -40.49 10.06
C GLU A 122 -5.53 -40.40 8.58
N PRO A 123 -6.36 -40.87 7.62
CA PRO A 123 -5.95 -40.91 6.22
C PRO A 123 -5.91 -39.51 5.61
N LEU A 124 -4.72 -39.04 5.26
CA LEU A 124 -4.51 -37.78 4.53
C LEU A 124 -4.25 -38.05 3.05
N ALA A 125 -5.12 -37.52 2.17
CA ALA A 125 -4.89 -37.54 0.72
C ALA A 125 -3.57 -36.81 0.39
N THR A 126 -2.56 -37.59 -0.01
CA THR A 126 -1.18 -37.16 -0.22
C THR A 126 -0.76 -37.51 -1.65
N ASP A 127 -0.10 -36.57 -2.34
CA ASP A 127 0.46 -36.80 -3.67
C ASP A 127 1.73 -37.68 -3.57
N ALA A 128 1.95 -38.55 -4.55
CA ALA A 128 3.12 -39.41 -4.61
C ALA A 128 4.43 -38.62 -4.79
N ALA A 129 4.36 -37.40 -5.34
CA ALA A 129 5.54 -36.55 -5.50
C ALA A 129 5.98 -35.94 -4.14
N PRO A 130 7.25 -36.08 -3.73
CA PRO A 130 7.72 -35.62 -2.42
C PRO A 130 7.58 -34.11 -2.24
N GLU A 131 7.67 -33.33 -3.32
CA GLU A 131 7.43 -31.89 -3.28
C GLU A 131 5.98 -31.52 -2.95
N LYS A 132 4.99 -32.40 -3.15
CA LYS A 132 3.56 -32.15 -2.95
C LYS A 132 2.95 -32.96 -1.80
N ALA A 133 3.71 -33.89 -1.22
CA ALA A 133 3.29 -34.68 -0.09
C ALA A 133 2.85 -33.78 1.09
N LYS A 134 1.74 -34.13 1.74
CA LYS A 134 1.36 -33.52 3.02
C LYS A 134 2.33 -33.95 4.11
N LEU A 135 2.49 -33.11 5.13
CA LEU A 135 3.45 -33.35 6.21
C LEU A 135 2.76 -33.77 7.51
N SER A 136 1.44 -33.92 7.50
CA SER A 136 0.63 -34.23 8.69
C SER A 136 0.80 -33.19 9.79
N LEU A 137 0.95 -31.91 9.39
CA LEU A 137 0.90 -30.80 10.33
C LEU A 137 -0.55 -30.56 10.77
N PRO A 138 -0.81 -29.95 11.95
CA PRO A 138 -2.17 -29.63 12.38
C PRO A 138 -3.01 -28.90 11.30
N SER A 139 -2.41 -28.03 10.49
CA SER A 139 -3.07 -27.33 9.38
C SER A 139 -3.47 -28.20 8.17
N ASP A 140 -2.99 -29.45 8.10
CA ASP A 140 -3.39 -30.45 7.09
C ASP A 140 -4.73 -31.14 7.45
N PHE A 141 -5.16 -31.05 8.70
CA PHE A 141 -6.39 -31.65 9.22
C PHE A 141 -7.53 -30.62 9.31
N ASP A 142 -8.77 -31.10 9.19
CA ASP A 142 -9.96 -30.29 9.37
C ASP A 142 -10.20 -29.99 10.86
N ARG A 143 -10.58 -28.75 11.16
CA ARG A 143 -10.71 -28.26 12.55
C ARG A 143 -11.71 -29.04 13.38
N GLU A 144 -12.79 -29.52 12.75
CA GLU A 144 -13.83 -30.32 13.39
C GLU A 144 -13.27 -31.58 14.06
N ASN A 145 -12.15 -32.09 13.53
CA ASN A 145 -11.47 -33.26 14.07
C ASN A 145 -10.43 -32.93 15.16
N TYR A 146 -10.16 -31.67 15.47
CA TYR A 146 -9.06 -31.31 16.39
C TYR A 146 -9.27 -31.81 17.82
N GLU A 147 -10.51 -31.82 18.30
CA GLU A 147 -10.84 -32.37 19.63
C GLU A 147 -10.65 -33.89 19.64
N ARG A 148 -11.21 -34.59 18.65
CA ARG A 148 -11.09 -36.03 18.49
C ARG A 148 -9.64 -36.49 18.38
N LEU A 149 -8.83 -35.75 17.60
CA LEU A 149 -7.44 -36.10 17.30
C LEU A 149 -6.43 -35.55 18.33
N GLY A 150 -6.87 -34.81 19.36
CA GLY A 150 -5.99 -34.22 20.35
C GLY A 150 -5.05 -33.13 19.81
N LEU A 151 -5.44 -32.42 18.74
CA LEU A 151 -4.58 -31.48 18.01
C LEU A 151 -4.68 -30.03 18.49
N ILE A 152 -5.58 -29.70 19.42
CA ILE A 152 -5.89 -28.31 19.79
C ILE A 152 -4.63 -27.51 20.17
N THR A 153 -3.82 -28.03 21.09
CA THR A 153 -2.60 -27.35 21.58
C THR A 153 -1.50 -27.28 20.53
N LEU A 154 -1.43 -28.29 19.65
CA LEU A 154 -0.51 -28.35 18.51
C LEU A 154 -0.90 -27.33 17.45
N ALA A 155 -2.20 -27.18 17.18
CA ALA A 155 -2.75 -26.20 16.25
C ALA A 155 -2.48 -24.76 16.73
N ASP A 156 -2.64 -24.48 18.02
CA ASP A 156 -2.26 -23.18 18.60
C ASP A 156 -0.76 -22.90 18.48
N THR A 157 0.07 -23.92 18.71
CA THR A 157 1.53 -23.81 18.58
C THR A 157 1.94 -23.59 17.13
N GLU A 158 1.34 -24.32 16.18
CA GLU A 158 1.54 -24.11 14.75
C GLU A 158 1.09 -22.70 14.35
N PHE A 159 -0.07 -22.23 14.82
CA PHE A 159 -0.58 -20.89 14.50
C PHE A 159 0.43 -19.80 14.85
N LEU A 160 1.02 -19.86 16.05
CA LEU A 160 2.06 -18.92 16.47
C LEU A 160 3.29 -18.98 15.56
N LEU A 161 3.77 -20.19 15.23
CA LEU A 161 4.92 -20.35 14.34
C LEU A 161 4.62 -19.87 12.91
N ARG A 162 3.40 -20.09 12.41
CA ARG A 162 2.92 -19.58 11.11
C ARG A 162 2.82 -18.06 11.09
N GLN A 163 2.40 -17.43 12.20
CA GLN A 163 2.41 -15.97 12.34
C GLN A 163 3.83 -15.42 12.21
N GLY A 164 4.80 -16.05 12.88
CA GLY A 164 6.22 -15.70 12.74
C GLY A 164 6.76 -15.92 11.32
N GLN A 165 6.39 -17.04 10.69
CA GLN A 165 6.75 -17.33 9.30
C GLN A 165 6.19 -16.29 8.33
N ALA A 166 4.93 -15.86 8.52
CA ALA A 166 4.29 -14.84 7.72
C ALA A 166 4.98 -13.47 7.89
N ASN A 167 5.34 -13.10 9.12
CA ASN A 167 6.12 -11.89 9.39
C ASN A 167 7.48 -11.89 8.69
N ASP A 168 8.23 -12.99 8.82
CA ASP A 168 9.53 -13.16 8.15
C ASP A 168 9.38 -13.11 6.61
N ALA A 169 8.33 -13.73 6.06
CA ALA A 169 8.03 -13.71 4.65
C ALA A 169 7.70 -12.30 4.14
N LEU A 170 6.88 -11.52 4.86
CA LEU A 170 6.56 -10.15 4.49
C LEU A 170 7.80 -9.24 4.53
N LYS A 171 8.66 -9.41 5.54
CA LYS A 171 9.93 -8.70 5.62
C LYS A 171 10.79 -8.98 4.40
N HIS A 172 11.01 -10.25 4.07
CA HIS A 172 11.81 -10.63 2.91
C HIS A 172 11.17 -10.26 1.57
N LEU A 173 9.84 -10.24 1.50
CA LEU A 173 9.10 -9.77 0.34
C LEU A 173 9.38 -8.29 0.09
N ARG A 174 9.30 -7.46 1.14
CA ARG A 174 9.59 -6.02 1.07
C ARG A 174 11.05 -5.75 0.70
N GLU A 175 12.00 -6.48 1.30
CA GLU A 175 13.43 -6.41 0.94
C GLU A 175 13.65 -6.78 -0.53
N SER A 176 12.99 -7.83 -1.02
CA SER A 176 13.11 -8.30 -2.42
C SER A 176 12.50 -7.31 -3.42
N LEU A 177 11.35 -6.71 -3.10
CA LEU A 177 10.73 -5.65 -3.90
C LEU A 177 11.58 -4.38 -3.94
N GLY A 178 12.17 -4.00 -2.80
CA GLY A 178 13.10 -2.87 -2.72
C GLY A 178 14.34 -3.09 -3.57
N LEU A 179 14.93 -4.29 -3.50
CA LEU A 179 16.07 -4.66 -4.34
C LEU A 179 15.70 -4.69 -5.83
N LYS A 180 14.55 -5.26 -6.20
CA LYS A 180 14.06 -5.25 -7.58
C LYS A 180 13.87 -3.82 -8.10
N SER A 181 13.26 -2.95 -7.29
CA SER A 181 13.08 -1.52 -7.57
C SER A 181 14.42 -0.80 -7.82
N PHE A 182 15.44 -1.08 -6.99
CA PHE A 182 16.79 -0.55 -7.18
C PHE A 182 17.42 -1.04 -8.49
N LEU A 183 17.38 -2.35 -8.76
CA LEU A 183 17.99 -2.95 -9.94
C LEU A 183 17.34 -2.47 -11.25
N VAL A 184 16.01 -2.32 -11.27
CA VAL A 184 15.28 -1.78 -12.44
C VAL A 184 15.75 -0.35 -12.74
N ARG A 185 15.82 0.51 -11.73
CA ARG A 185 16.31 1.89 -11.92
C ARG A 185 17.76 1.92 -12.40
N ARG A 186 18.64 1.13 -11.78
CA ARG A 186 20.04 1.01 -12.18
C ARG A 186 20.18 0.53 -13.63
N ASN A 187 19.35 -0.42 -14.05
CA ASN A 187 19.32 -0.89 -15.43
C ASN A 187 18.96 0.25 -16.41
N HIS A 188 17.96 1.06 -16.08
CA HIS A 188 17.56 2.20 -16.90
C HIS A 188 18.61 3.32 -16.95
N SER A 189 19.33 3.56 -15.85
CA SER A 189 20.24 4.71 -15.77
C SER A 189 21.70 4.40 -16.14
N VAL A 190 22.19 3.19 -15.88
CA VAL A 190 23.63 2.84 -15.97
C VAL A 190 23.93 1.78 -17.03
N ALA A 191 23.04 0.82 -17.25
CA ALA A 191 23.37 -0.34 -18.09
C ALA A 191 23.37 0.04 -19.59
N THR A 192 24.56 0.23 -20.14
CA THR A 192 24.77 0.50 -21.57
C THR A 192 25.40 -0.71 -22.27
N GLY A 193 24.94 -0.99 -23.49
CA GLY A 193 25.40 -2.15 -24.27
C GLY A 193 24.70 -3.48 -23.92
N GLN A 194 24.74 -4.42 -24.86
CA GLN A 194 23.93 -5.64 -24.83
C GLN A 194 24.29 -6.58 -23.67
N ILE A 195 25.57 -6.76 -23.37
CA ILE A 195 26.04 -7.68 -22.32
C ILE A 195 25.65 -7.15 -20.93
N ALA A 196 25.90 -5.87 -20.66
CA ALA A 196 25.58 -5.26 -19.37
C ALA A 196 24.07 -5.26 -19.12
N LYS A 197 23.28 -4.95 -20.16
CA LYS A 197 21.82 -5.00 -20.10
C LYS A 197 21.31 -6.40 -19.80
N ARG A 198 21.80 -7.42 -20.52
CA ARG A 198 21.42 -8.82 -20.28
C ARG A 198 21.76 -9.28 -18.85
N ARG A 199 22.94 -8.93 -18.34
CA ARG A 199 23.33 -9.25 -16.95
C ARG A 199 22.40 -8.58 -15.94
N SER A 200 22.10 -7.30 -16.14
CA SER A 200 21.20 -6.57 -15.26
C SER A 200 19.75 -7.10 -15.33
N GLU A 201 19.27 -7.52 -16.50
CA GLU A 201 17.99 -8.19 -16.66
C GLU A 201 17.94 -9.50 -15.88
N THR A 202 18.99 -10.33 -15.96
CA THR A 202 19.10 -11.55 -15.15
C THR A 202 19.09 -11.25 -13.65
N GLU A 203 19.73 -10.18 -13.19
CA GLU A 203 19.66 -9.77 -11.77
C GLU A 203 18.26 -9.34 -11.35
N ILE A 204 17.52 -8.63 -12.23
CA ILE A 204 16.13 -8.25 -12.00
C ILE A 204 15.23 -9.50 -11.92
N GLU A 205 15.40 -10.45 -12.83
CA GLU A 205 14.70 -11.74 -12.81
C GLU A 205 15.00 -12.49 -11.51
N ASN A 206 16.25 -12.50 -11.04
CA ASN A 206 16.61 -13.12 -9.77
C ASN A 206 15.92 -12.46 -8.58
N ALA A 207 15.80 -11.13 -8.58
CA ALA A 207 15.05 -10.41 -7.56
C ALA A 207 13.55 -10.71 -7.63
N ASP A 208 12.97 -10.79 -8.82
CA ASP A 208 11.57 -11.16 -9.03
C ASP A 208 11.27 -12.58 -8.54
N ARG A 209 12.16 -13.54 -8.80
CA ARG A 209 12.05 -14.91 -8.27
C ARG A 209 12.02 -14.93 -6.74
N ARG A 210 12.78 -14.05 -6.08
CA ARG A 210 12.70 -13.91 -4.61
C ARG A 210 11.35 -13.34 -4.17
N VAL A 211 10.80 -12.37 -4.89
CA VAL A 211 9.46 -11.82 -4.64
C VAL A 211 8.42 -12.93 -4.70
N GLN A 212 8.40 -13.71 -5.80
CA GLN A 212 7.42 -14.80 -5.97
C GLN A 212 7.55 -15.89 -4.91
N LYS A 213 8.80 -16.27 -4.57
CA LYS A 213 9.06 -17.22 -3.48
C LYS A 213 8.44 -16.74 -2.17
N TRP A 214 8.76 -15.52 -1.73
CA TRP A 214 8.30 -15.03 -0.42
C TRP A 214 6.81 -14.70 -0.41
N ALA A 215 6.24 -14.28 -1.53
CA ALA A 215 4.79 -14.13 -1.69
C ALA A 215 4.07 -15.46 -1.47
N GLU A 216 4.56 -16.55 -2.08
CA GLU A 216 3.97 -17.87 -1.89
C GLU A 216 4.14 -18.40 -0.46
N VAL A 217 5.31 -18.18 0.19
CA VAL A 217 5.50 -18.53 1.62
C VAL A 217 4.45 -17.82 2.48
N TYR A 218 4.26 -16.52 2.24
CA TYR A 218 3.29 -15.71 2.96
C TYR A 218 1.87 -16.23 2.75
N CYS A 219 1.43 -16.42 1.51
CA CYS A 219 0.08 -16.90 1.21
C CYS A 219 -0.21 -18.26 1.85
N ARG A 220 0.76 -19.18 1.83
CA ARG A 220 0.60 -20.48 2.50
C ARG A 220 0.46 -20.35 4.01
N ALA A 221 1.34 -19.58 4.65
CA ALA A 221 1.26 -19.35 6.09
C ALA A 221 -0.06 -18.66 6.46
N PHE A 222 -0.50 -17.69 5.65
CA PHE A 222 -1.78 -16.99 5.80
C PHE A 222 -2.95 -17.97 5.72
N ASN A 223 -2.99 -18.82 4.69
CA ASN A 223 -4.05 -19.82 4.52
C ASN A 223 -4.06 -20.88 5.62
N ALA A 224 -2.87 -21.35 6.05
CA ALA A 224 -2.75 -22.28 7.17
C ALA A 224 -3.31 -21.69 8.47
N MET A 225 -2.98 -20.43 8.79
CA MET A 225 -3.55 -19.74 9.96
C MET A 225 -5.08 -19.69 9.93
N GLY A 226 -5.68 -19.58 8.74
CA GLY A 226 -7.14 -19.63 8.56
C GLY A 226 -7.79 -20.97 8.84
N LYS A 227 -7.09 -22.05 8.53
CA LYS A 227 -7.53 -23.41 8.86
C LYS A 227 -7.37 -23.69 10.35
N LEU A 228 -6.31 -23.18 10.97
CA LEU A 228 -6.01 -23.43 12.38
C LEU A 228 -6.99 -22.74 13.35
N LYS A 229 -7.43 -21.50 13.08
CA LYS A 229 -8.32 -20.75 13.99
C LYS A 229 -9.65 -20.31 13.37
N PRO A 230 -10.77 -20.35 14.13
CA PRO A 230 -12.04 -19.79 13.67
C PRO A 230 -11.95 -18.29 13.42
N LEU A 231 -12.92 -17.78 12.68
CA LEU A 231 -13.05 -16.35 12.48
C LEU A 231 -13.34 -15.72 13.85
N GLY A 232 -12.36 -14.98 14.39
CA GLY A 232 -12.49 -14.30 15.67
C GLY A 232 -13.25 -12.98 15.53
N ASP A 233 -13.35 -12.24 16.64
CA ASP A 233 -13.95 -10.90 16.70
C ASP A 233 -13.24 -9.90 15.77
N ASP A 234 -11.97 -10.16 15.44
CA ASP A 234 -11.18 -9.37 14.50
C ASP A 234 -11.57 -9.58 13.03
N GLY A 235 -12.43 -10.56 12.73
CA GLY A 235 -12.80 -10.94 11.37
C GLY A 235 -11.62 -11.48 10.55
N ASN A 236 -10.51 -11.86 11.18
CA ASN A 236 -9.26 -12.23 10.50
C ASN A 236 -8.53 -13.40 11.17
N HIS A 237 -9.25 -14.28 11.86
CA HIS A 237 -8.71 -15.49 12.48
C HIS A 237 -7.55 -15.25 13.46
N GLY A 238 -7.49 -14.08 14.10
CA GLY A 238 -6.37 -13.69 14.98
C GLY A 238 -5.07 -13.33 14.24
N ARG A 239 -5.11 -13.12 12.91
CA ARG A 239 -3.94 -12.73 12.10
C ARG A 239 -3.63 -11.23 12.22
N GLY A 240 -4.47 -10.48 12.93
CA GLY A 240 -4.25 -9.06 13.19
C GLY A 240 -4.25 -8.23 11.90
N GLN A 241 -3.16 -7.50 11.65
CA GLN A 241 -3.04 -6.59 10.51
C GLN A 241 -2.64 -7.26 9.18
N MET A 242 -2.34 -8.56 9.21
CA MET A 242 -2.04 -9.33 8.00
C MET A 242 -3.25 -9.39 7.07
N ARG A 243 -3.03 -9.34 5.76
CA ARG A 243 -4.12 -9.35 4.76
C ARG A 243 -3.82 -10.37 3.68
N GLU A 244 -4.87 -10.83 3.00
CA GLU A 244 -4.68 -11.63 1.81
C GLU A 244 -3.85 -10.85 0.79
N LEU A 245 -2.82 -11.49 0.26
CA LEU A 245 -1.89 -10.87 -0.67
C LEU A 245 -2.45 -10.95 -2.08
N VAL A 246 -2.70 -9.79 -2.69
CA VAL A 246 -3.15 -9.70 -4.08
C VAL A 246 -2.00 -9.29 -4.99
N ASN A 247 -2.08 -9.56 -6.29
CA ASN A 247 -1.02 -9.17 -7.24
C ASN A 247 -0.75 -7.65 -7.23
N ASN A 248 -1.78 -6.84 -6.99
CA ASN A 248 -1.65 -5.39 -6.87
C ASN A 248 -0.91 -4.95 -5.59
N ASP A 249 -0.66 -5.85 -4.64
CA ASP A 249 0.19 -5.55 -3.50
C ASP A 249 1.68 -5.67 -3.83
N LEU A 250 2.04 -6.41 -4.88
CA LEU A 250 3.42 -6.69 -5.30
C LEU A 250 4.03 -5.59 -6.18
N ILE A 251 3.68 -4.33 -5.90
CA ILE A 251 4.16 -3.18 -6.65
C ILE A 251 5.54 -2.75 -6.14
N MET A 252 6.46 -2.53 -7.08
CA MET A 252 7.76 -1.93 -6.81
C MET A 252 7.61 -0.46 -6.46
N LEU A 253 8.31 -0.01 -5.41
CA LEU A 253 8.26 1.39 -4.99
C LEU A 253 8.65 2.36 -6.11
N SER A 254 9.62 2.01 -6.97
CA SER A 254 9.99 2.83 -8.14
C SER A 254 8.86 2.98 -9.15
N SER A 255 8.14 1.90 -9.45
CA SER A 255 6.99 1.93 -10.37
C SER A 255 5.87 2.82 -9.82
N TRP A 256 5.60 2.69 -8.52
CA TRP A 256 4.62 3.53 -7.83
C TRP A 256 5.03 5.01 -7.81
N MET A 257 6.30 5.32 -7.55
CA MET A 257 6.82 6.70 -7.64
C MET A 257 6.74 7.28 -9.06
N GLU A 258 7.00 6.48 -10.08
CA GLU A 258 6.92 6.93 -11.47
C GLU A 258 5.48 7.21 -11.89
N GLU A 259 4.53 6.36 -11.46
CA GLU A 259 3.11 6.62 -11.65
C GLU A 259 2.69 7.94 -10.97
N HIS A 260 3.14 8.15 -9.73
CA HIS A 260 2.91 9.38 -8.98
C HIS A 260 3.51 10.62 -9.69
N ARG A 261 4.73 10.51 -10.23
CA ARG A 261 5.34 11.57 -11.04
C ARG A 261 4.51 11.87 -12.27
N ARG A 262 4.12 10.83 -13.03
CA ARG A 262 3.32 10.95 -14.25
C ARG A 262 1.98 11.65 -13.98
N TRP A 263 1.31 11.35 -12.87
CA TRP A 263 0.07 12.04 -12.52
C TRP A 263 0.30 13.52 -12.18
N ARG A 264 1.39 13.84 -11.48
CA ARG A 264 1.78 15.24 -11.23
C ARG A 264 2.03 16.02 -12.52
N GLU A 265 2.68 15.40 -13.51
CA GLU A 265 2.94 16.02 -14.82
C GLU A 265 1.65 16.24 -15.63
N LYS A 266 0.68 15.31 -15.54
CA LYS A 266 -0.62 15.46 -16.21
C LYS A 266 -1.53 16.50 -15.58
N GLY A 267 -1.29 16.85 -14.31
CA GLY A 267 -2.08 17.82 -13.57
C GLY A 267 -3.30 17.22 -12.87
N GLU A 268 -3.79 17.96 -11.89
CA GLU A 268 -4.78 17.51 -10.91
C GLU A 268 -6.16 17.25 -11.53
N VAL A 269 -6.53 17.99 -12.58
CA VAL A 269 -7.82 17.81 -13.28
C VAL A 269 -7.87 16.44 -13.98
N ALA A 270 -6.81 16.09 -14.71
CA ALA A 270 -6.71 14.80 -15.40
C ALA A 270 -6.64 13.64 -14.39
N GLU A 271 -5.96 13.83 -13.26
CA GLU A 271 -5.94 12.85 -12.17
C GLU A 271 -7.33 12.65 -11.56
N ALA A 272 -8.07 13.72 -11.25
CA ALA A 272 -9.41 13.64 -10.68
C ALA A 272 -10.40 12.97 -11.64
N GLU A 273 -10.32 13.25 -12.93
CA GLU A 273 -11.13 12.58 -13.96
C GLU A 273 -10.80 11.08 -14.06
N ALA A 274 -9.51 10.73 -14.06
CA ALA A 274 -9.08 9.34 -14.08
C ALA A 274 -9.48 8.60 -12.78
N ALA A 275 -9.41 9.27 -11.63
CA ALA A 275 -9.82 8.71 -10.34
C ALA A 275 -11.31 8.35 -10.32
N LYS A 276 -12.18 9.18 -10.93
CA LYS A 276 -13.61 8.84 -11.12
C LYS A 276 -13.81 7.56 -11.95
N GLN A 277 -12.85 7.23 -12.82
CA GLN A 277 -12.86 6.00 -13.62
C GLN A 277 -12.07 4.85 -12.97
N GLY A 278 -11.61 5.00 -11.72
CA GLY A 278 -10.76 4.01 -11.03
C GLY A 278 -9.33 3.88 -11.57
N LYS A 279 -8.90 4.82 -12.42
CA LYS A 279 -7.57 4.84 -13.06
C LYS A 279 -6.66 5.95 -12.49
N GLY A 280 -7.05 6.58 -11.39
CA GLY A 280 -6.25 7.61 -10.74
C GLY A 280 -5.00 7.05 -10.06
N ARG A 281 -4.32 7.91 -9.31
CA ARG A 281 -3.13 7.56 -8.54
C ARG A 281 -3.39 6.39 -7.58
N GLN A 282 -2.59 5.33 -7.70
CA GLN A 282 -2.74 4.16 -6.84
C GLN A 282 -2.26 4.41 -5.40
N GLU A 283 -2.99 3.89 -4.43
CA GLU A 283 -2.52 3.87 -3.05
C GLU A 283 -1.31 2.95 -2.90
N LEU A 284 -0.41 3.33 -1.99
CA LEU A 284 0.73 2.49 -1.65
C LEU A 284 0.23 1.19 -1.01
N PRO A 285 0.66 -0.01 -1.49
CA PRO A 285 0.23 -1.27 -0.90
C PRO A 285 0.51 -1.38 0.59
N TRP A 286 -0.35 -2.12 1.30
CA TRP A 286 -0.29 -2.25 2.76
C TRP A 286 1.04 -2.84 3.25
N ILE A 287 1.69 -3.70 2.46
CA ILE A 287 3.00 -4.30 2.78
C ILE A 287 4.10 -3.25 3.03
N TRP A 288 4.00 -2.10 2.37
CA TRP A 288 4.95 -0.99 2.53
C TRP A 288 4.65 -0.13 3.75
N LYS A 289 3.41 -0.17 4.24
CA LYS A 289 2.94 0.53 5.44
C LYS A 289 3.31 -0.21 6.74
N MET A 290 3.90 -1.41 6.65
CA MET A 290 4.36 -2.19 7.81
C MET A 290 5.84 -1.93 8.09
N GLN A 291 6.19 -1.51 9.30
CA GLN A 291 7.57 -1.53 9.82
C GLN A 291 7.76 -2.77 10.70
N PHE A 292 8.74 -3.60 10.34
CA PHE A 292 9.15 -4.75 11.12
C PHE A 292 10.20 -4.32 12.15
N GLY A 293 9.98 -4.61 13.43
CA GLY A 293 10.96 -4.33 14.48
C GLY A 293 12.34 -4.92 14.15
N THR A 294 13.39 -4.11 14.33
CA THR A 294 14.79 -4.42 13.99
C THR A 294 15.40 -5.42 14.97
N THR A 295 15.05 -6.70 14.86
CA THR A 295 15.60 -7.77 15.71
C THR A 295 16.85 -8.46 15.13
N LYS A 296 17.60 -7.84 14.22
CA LYS A 296 18.87 -8.43 13.73
C LYS A 296 20.05 -7.44 13.75
N PRO A 297 21.16 -7.78 14.43
CA PRO A 297 22.41 -7.01 14.43
C PRO A 297 23.32 -7.27 13.20
N ASN A 298 22.87 -8.02 12.19
CA ASN A 298 23.69 -8.39 11.03
C ASN A 298 22.87 -8.30 9.73
N ARG A 299 22.55 -7.08 9.30
CA ARG A 299 22.01 -6.83 7.96
C ARG A 299 23.15 -6.57 6.99
N ASP A 300 23.04 -7.12 5.79
CA ASP A 300 23.98 -6.80 4.71
C ASP A 300 23.81 -5.32 4.33
N LYS A 301 24.93 -4.62 4.04
CA LYS A 301 24.93 -3.20 3.65
C LYS A 301 23.95 -2.86 2.51
N VAL A 302 23.71 -3.81 1.61
CA VAL A 302 22.75 -3.65 0.51
C VAL A 302 21.30 -3.60 1.03
N SER A 303 20.96 -4.42 2.03
CA SER A 303 19.61 -4.43 2.61
C SER A 303 19.34 -3.12 3.37
N ASP A 304 20.32 -2.65 4.14
CA ASP A 304 20.20 -1.37 4.86
C ASP A 304 20.06 -0.18 3.91
N THR A 305 20.86 -0.13 2.84
CA THR A 305 20.75 0.95 1.84
C THR A 305 19.41 0.92 1.11
N VAL A 306 18.89 -0.27 0.78
CA VAL A 306 17.55 -0.42 0.20
C VAL A 306 16.47 0.07 1.17
N GLU A 307 16.53 -0.29 2.46
CA GLU A 307 15.54 0.14 3.45
C GLU A 307 15.56 1.66 3.68
N GLN A 308 16.75 2.24 3.84
CA GLN A 308 16.93 3.70 3.95
C GLN A 308 16.34 4.40 2.72
N TRP A 309 16.68 3.92 1.53
CA TRP A 309 16.13 4.48 0.30
C TRP A 309 14.61 4.35 0.22
N THR A 310 14.02 3.22 0.63
CA THR A 310 12.55 3.06 0.64
C THR A 310 11.89 4.03 1.62
N THR A 311 12.52 4.31 2.75
CA THR A 311 12.02 5.25 3.75
C THR A 311 12.09 6.68 3.23
N GLU A 312 13.21 7.07 2.61
CA GLU A 312 13.36 8.39 1.98
C GLU A 312 12.38 8.60 0.82
N ALA A 313 12.17 7.59 -0.02
CA ALA A 313 11.18 7.64 -1.10
C ALA A 313 9.76 7.91 -0.58
N MET A 314 9.34 7.24 0.51
CA MET A 314 8.04 7.51 1.14
C MET A 314 7.97 8.91 1.75
N ARG A 315 9.06 9.40 2.36
CA ARG A 315 9.16 10.76 2.92
C ARG A 315 9.02 11.83 1.84
N ILE A 316 9.68 11.67 0.70
CA ILE A 316 9.61 12.62 -0.43
C ILE A 316 8.17 12.69 -0.96
N GLU A 317 7.51 11.54 -1.13
CA GLU A 317 6.12 11.53 -1.61
C GLU A 317 5.14 12.11 -0.59
N TRP A 318 5.41 11.95 0.71
CA TRP A 318 4.69 12.66 1.76
C TRP A 318 4.87 14.18 1.66
N LEU A 319 6.10 14.66 1.46
CA LEU A 319 6.39 16.09 1.29
C LEU A 319 5.66 16.67 0.08
N HIS A 320 5.63 15.96 -1.05
CA HIS A 320 4.84 16.36 -2.21
C HIS A 320 3.35 16.45 -1.90
N ALA A 321 2.79 15.42 -1.23
CA ALA A 321 1.38 15.43 -0.85
C ALA A 321 1.05 16.58 0.11
N HIS A 322 1.93 16.85 1.08
CA HIS A 322 1.78 17.95 2.02
C HIS A 322 1.84 19.32 1.32
N ALA A 323 2.81 19.52 0.43
CA ALA A 323 2.94 20.73 -0.37
C ALA A 323 1.72 20.96 -1.28
N ASN A 324 1.19 19.91 -1.90
CA ASN A 324 -0.02 20.00 -2.71
C ASN A 324 -1.24 20.43 -1.89
N VAL A 325 -1.42 19.88 -0.68
CA VAL A 325 -2.50 20.31 0.22
C VAL A 325 -2.32 21.78 0.61
N ALA A 326 -1.11 22.21 0.99
CA ALA A 326 -0.84 23.59 1.34
C ALA A 326 -1.10 24.56 0.17
N ARG A 327 -0.66 24.21 -1.04
CA ARG A 327 -0.93 24.97 -2.26
C ARG A 327 -2.43 25.05 -2.54
N PHE A 328 -3.13 23.93 -2.46
CA PHE A 328 -4.58 23.90 -2.69
C PHE A 328 -5.33 24.78 -1.68
N GLU A 329 -4.93 24.75 -0.40
CA GLU A 329 -5.49 25.64 0.63
C GLU A 329 -5.20 27.12 0.34
N GLU A 330 -4.05 27.46 -0.25
CA GLU A 330 -3.73 28.81 -0.72
C GLU A 330 -4.55 29.22 -1.95
N GLU A 331 -4.60 28.38 -2.98
CA GLU A 331 -5.38 28.61 -4.21
C GLU A 331 -6.86 28.81 -3.90
N MET A 332 -7.42 28.07 -2.94
CA MET A 332 -8.79 28.28 -2.48
C MET A 332 -9.01 29.67 -1.88
N LYS A 333 -8.06 30.17 -1.08
CA LYS A 333 -8.14 31.54 -0.51
C LYS A 333 -7.97 32.61 -1.58
N LEU A 334 -7.06 32.40 -2.53
CA LEU A 334 -6.84 33.31 -3.65
C LEU A 334 -8.08 33.38 -4.55
N LEU A 335 -8.63 32.23 -4.94
CA LEU A 335 -9.81 32.14 -5.78
C LEU A 335 -11.02 32.82 -5.13
N GLU A 336 -11.18 32.69 -3.82
CA GLU A 336 -12.22 33.38 -3.05
C GLU A 336 -12.04 34.91 -3.12
N ALA A 337 -10.82 35.40 -2.86
CA ALA A 337 -10.51 36.83 -2.92
C ALA A 337 -10.65 37.39 -4.35
N GLU A 338 -10.22 36.64 -5.36
CA GLU A 338 -10.37 37.01 -6.78
C GLU A 338 -11.84 37.07 -7.18
N SER A 339 -12.63 36.06 -6.82
CA SER A 339 -14.07 36.01 -7.11
C SER A 339 -14.81 37.22 -6.53
N GLU A 340 -14.47 37.64 -5.31
CA GLU A 340 -15.02 38.85 -4.70
C GLU A 340 -14.59 40.13 -5.47
N ARG A 341 -13.31 40.23 -5.84
CA ARG A 341 -12.74 41.39 -6.54
C ARG A 341 -13.30 41.57 -7.94
N VAL A 342 -13.68 40.50 -8.65
CA VAL A 342 -14.23 40.59 -10.01
C VAL A 342 -15.50 41.44 -10.03
N GLY A 343 -16.44 41.19 -9.11
CA GLY A 343 -17.66 42.00 -8.97
C GLY A 343 -17.35 43.47 -8.69
N LYS A 344 -16.49 43.74 -7.69
CA LYS A 344 -16.04 45.09 -7.32
C LYS A 344 -15.38 45.83 -8.50
N THR A 345 -14.58 45.13 -9.30
CA THR A 345 -13.90 45.69 -10.48
C THR A 345 -14.91 46.08 -11.56
N PHE A 346 -15.91 45.24 -11.83
CA PHE A 346 -16.98 45.60 -12.75
C PHE A 346 -17.80 46.80 -12.26
N ARG A 347 -18.10 46.88 -10.95
CA ARG A 347 -18.74 48.07 -10.36
C ARG A 347 -17.89 49.33 -10.51
N PHE A 348 -16.58 49.23 -10.33
CA PHE A 348 -15.65 50.33 -10.56
C PHE A 348 -15.71 50.81 -12.02
N HIS A 349 -15.64 49.90 -12.99
CA HIS A 349 -15.76 50.27 -14.41
C HIS A 349 -17.13 50.84 -14.77
N GLN A 350 -18.22 50.31 -14.20
CA GLN A 350 -19.56 50.88 -14.33
C GLN A 350 -19.55 52.35 -13.90
N LYS A 351 -19.05 52.64 -12.69
CA LYS A 351 -18.95 54.02 -12.16
C LYS A 351 -18.10 54.90 -13.08
N LYS A 352 -16.95 54.40 -13.55
CA LYS A 352 -16.06 55.14 -14.47
C LYS A 352 -16.79 55.55 -15.76
N TRP A 353 -17.59 54.66 -16.35
CA TRP A 353 -18.37 54.98 -17.54
C TRP A 353 -19.54 55.94 -17.27
N LEU A 354 -20.19 55.85 -16.11
CA LEU A 354 -21.23 56.81 -15.70
C LEU A 354 -20.65 58.21 -15.50
N VAL A 355 -19.51 58.33 -14.82
CA VAL A 355 -18.79 59.61 -14.66
C VAL A 355 -18.41 60.19 -16.02
N LYS A 356 -17.90 59.36 -16.94
CA LYS A 356 -17.59 59.79 -18.31
C LYS A 356 -18.83 60.27 -19.07
N GLY A 357 -19.98 59.61 -18.87
CA GLY A 357 -21.26 60.07 -19.41
C GLY A 357 -21.69 61.43 -18.86
N LEU A 358 -21.53 61.65 -17.55
CA LEU A 358 -21.83 62.93 -16.91
C LEU A 358 -20.91 64.06 -17.40
N GLN A 359 -19.60 63.79 -17.55
CA GLN A 359 -18.64 64.76 -18.11
C GLN A 359 -19.02 65.15 -19.53
N LEU A 360 -19.35 64.18 -20.39
CA LEU A 360 -19.82 64.45 -21.74
C LEU A 360 -21.12 65.26 -21.74
N MET A 361 -22.03 65.00 -20.80
CA MET A 361 -23.27 65.78 -20.66
C MET A 361 -23.00 67.23 -20.24
N GLN A 362 -22.06 67.46 -19.33
CA GLN A 362 -21.63 68.81 -18.94
C GLN A 362 -20.96 69.56 -20.10
N GLU A 363 -20.15 68.87 -20.92
CA GLU A 363 -19.59 69.43 -22.15
C GLU A 363 -20.68 69.82 -23.16
N VAL A 364 -21.71 68.97 -23.33
CA VAL A 364 -22.88 69.28 -24.18
C VAL A 364 -23.61 70.53 -23.71
N VAL A 365 -23.88 70.65 -22.42
CA VAL A 365 -24.60 71.79 -21.85
C VAL A 365 -23.82 73.08 -22.10
N LYS A 366 -22.50 73.07 -21.86
CA LYS A 366 -21.62 74.21 -22.16
C LYS A 366 -21.61 74.57 -23.64
N GLU A 367 -21.46 73.59 -24.53
CA GLU A 367 -21.47 73.83 -25.98
C GLU A 367 -22.83 74.35 -26.49
N ALA A 368 -23.94 73.93 -25.88
CA ALA A 368 -25.28 74.38 -26.23
C ALA A 368 -25.54 75.83 -25.77
N GLU A 369 -25.08 76.18 -24.57
CA GLU A 369 -25.08 77.55 -24.04
C GLU A 369 -24.26 78.51 -24.92
N GLU A 370 -23.09 78.07 -25.41
CA GLU A 370 -22.22 78.87 -26.29
C GLU A 370 -22.77 79.04 -27.72
N ARG A 371 -23.50 78.04 -28.24
CA ARG A 371 -24.00 78.05 -29.63
C ARG A 371 -25.43 78.53 -29.81
N GLN A 372 -26.16 78.86 -28.73
CA GLN A 372 -27.60 79.19 -28.76
C GLN A 372 -28.45 78.20 -29.58
N SER A 373 -28.06 76.92 -29.55
CA SER A 373 -28.71 75.84 -30.29
C SER A 373 -29.17 74.77 -29.32
N GLU A 374 -30.46 74.41 -29.39
CA GLU A 374 -31.09 73.48 -28.44
C GLU A 374 -30.69 72.02 -28.68
N ASP A 375 -30.18 71.64 -29.86
CA ASP A 375 -29.93 70.24 -30.19
C ASP A 375 -28.43 69.88 -30.16
N PRO A 376 -28.00 68.97 -29.25
CA PRO A 376 -26.62 68.52 -29.19
C PRO A 376 -26.17 67.88 -30.51
N ALA A 377 -24.92 68.16 -30.91
CA ALA A 377 -24.32 67.55 -32.08
C ALA A 377 -24.47 66.01 -32.02
N ARG A 378 -24.91 65.40 -33.12
CA ARG A 378 -25.20 63.95 -33.25
C ARG A 378 -24.07 63.06 -32.70
N VAL A 379 -22.82 63.49 -32.89
CA VAL A 379 -21.62 62.80 -32.39
C VAL A 379 -21.63 62.68 -30.86
N VAL A 380 -22.07 63.72 -30.14
CA VAL A 380 -22.07 63.73 -28.67
C VAL A 380 -23.21 62.89 -28.11
N ARG A 381 -24.39 62.91 -28.74
CA ARG A 381 -25.48 61.93 -28.44
C ARG A 381 -25.00 60.49 -28.60
N GLY A 382 -24.23 60.20 -29.66
CA GLY A 382 -23.62 58.89 -29.89
C GLY A 382 -22.62 58.49 -28.79
N LYS A 383 -21.73 59.41 -28.39
CA LYS A 383 -20.76 59.19 -27.30
C LYS A 383 -21.46 58.94 -25.94
N LEU A 384 -22.51 59.72 -25.65
CA LEU A 384 -23.32 59.56 -24.43
C LEU A 384 -24.04 58.20 -24.41
N ALA A 385 -24.71 57.84 -25.50
CA ALA A 385 -25.37 56.54 -25.63
C ALA A 385 -24.38 55.38 -25.49
N TYR A 386 -23.18 55.51 -26.06
CA TYR A 386 -22.12 54.52 -25.89
C TYR A 386 -21.64 54.41 -24.43
N ALA A 387 -21.42 55.53 -23.73
CA ALA A 387 -21.03 55.51 -22.32
C ALA A 387 -22.09 54.83 -21.44
N HIS A 388 -23.37 55.13 -21.64
CA HIS A 388 -24.47 54.45 -20.93
C HIS A 388 -24.56 52.96 -21.27
N ARG A 389 -24.34 52.58 -22.54
CA ARG A 389 -24.29 51.18 -22.95
C ARG A 389 -23.16 50.44 -22.24
N GLN A 390 -21.95 51.01 -22.21
CA GLN A 390 -20.80 50.42 -21.52
C GLN A 390 -21.07 50.29 -20.01
N ALA A 391 -21.59 51.34 -19.37
CA ALA A 391 -22.00 51.28 -17.96
C ALA A 391 -23.00 50.15 -17.69
N ASN A 392 -24.01 49.98 -18.55
CA ASN A 392 -24.98 48.89 -18.43
C ASN A 392 -24.37 47.50 -18.64
N VAL A 393 -23.39 47.34 -19.54
CA VAL A 393 -22.65 46.08 -19.71
C VAL A 393 -21.90 45.72 -18.42
N PHE A 394 -21.12 46.66 -17.88
CA PHE A 394 -20.39 46.43 -16.62
C PHE A 394 -21.33 46.19 -15.43
N LYS A 395 -22.50 46.84 -15.38
CA LYS A 395 -23.54 46.56 -14.38
C LYS A 395 -24.00 45.10 -14.45
N ARG A 396 -24.27 44.58 -15.65
CA ARG A 396 -24.70 43.18 -15.84
C ARG A 396 -23.60 42.20 -15.45
N LEU A 397 -22.36 42.45 -15.88
CA LEU A 397 -21.21 41.63 -15.51
C LEU A 397 -20.97 41.61 -13.99
N ALA A 398 -21.14 42.75 -13.32
CA ALA A 398 -21.04 42.84 -11.86
C ALA A 398 -22.08 41.95 -11.15
N VAL A 399 -23.35 42.03 -11.56
CA VAL A 399 -24.42 41.21 -10.98
C VAL A 399 -24.12 39.72 -11.15
N VAL A 400 -23.74 39.28 -12.36
CA VAL A 400 -23.41 37.87 -12.61
C VAL A 400 -22.22 37.41 -11.76
N ALA A 401 -21.19 38.25 -11.60
CA ALA A 401 -20.03 37.92 -10.78
C ALA A 401 -20.39 37.83 -9.29
N GLU A 402 -21.20 38.77 -8.79
CA GLU A 402 -21.68 38.79 -7.40
C GLU A 402 -22.55 37.58 -7.08
N GLU A 403 -23.45 37.18 -8.00
CA GLU A 403 -24.28 35.98 -7.87
C GLU A 403 -23.43 34.70 -7.83
N LYS A 404 -22.45 34.57 -8.74
CA LYS A 404 -21.53 33.42 -8.75
C LYS A 404 -20.70 33.35 -7.48
N TYR A 405 -20.21 34.48 -6.97
CA TYR A 405 -19.48 34.53 -5.71
C TYR A 405 -20.35 34.12 -4.53
N ALA A 406 -21.60 34.59 -4.46
CA ALA A 406 -22.55 34.19 -3.41
C ALA A 406 -22.82 32.67 -3.43
N ALA A 407 -22.94 32.06 -4.62
CA ALA A 407 -23.09 30.62 -4.76
C ALA A 407 -21.88 29.84 -4.21
N VAL A 408 -20.65 30.32 -4.45
CA VAL A 408 -19.42 29.72 -3.91
C VAL A 408 -19.39 29.78 -2.38
N GLN A 409 -19.79 30.91 -1.79
CA GLN A 409 -19.87 31.05 -0.33
C GLN A 409 -20.87 30.08 0.30
N LEU A 410 -22.01 29.88 -0.35
CA LEU A 410 -23.05 28.98 0.12
C LEU A 410 -22.59 27.51 0.07
N GLU A 411 -21.85 27.11 -0.97
CA GLU A 411 -21.22 25.79 -1.04
C GLU A 411 -20.13 25.61 0.02
N LYS A 412 -19.33 26.64 0.30
CA LYS A 412 -18.30 26.62 1.35
C LYS A 412 -18.90 26.31 2.73
N ILE A 413 -19.98 27.01 3.08
CA ILE A 413 -20.76 26.77 4.31
C ILE A 413 -21.29 25.33 4.37
N LYS A 414 -21.91 24.83 3.29
CA LYS A 414 -22.37 23.42 3.22
C LYS A 414 -21.24 22.42 3.39
N MET A 415 -20.06 22.74 2.87
CA MET A 415 -18.89 21.86 2.95
C MET A 415 -18.18 21.90 4.30
N GLY A 416 -18.55 22.82 5.20
CA GLY A 416 -17.93 22.99 6.52
C GLY A 416 -16.47 23.44 6.41
N ILE A 417 -16.18 24.28 5.42
CA ILE A 417 -14.95 25.04 5.21
C ILE A 417 -15.29 26.50 5.48
#